data_AF-W4LI65-F1
#
_entry.id   AF-W4LI65-F1
#
_cell.length_a   1.000
_cell.length_b   1.000
_cell.length_c   1.000
_cell.angle_alpha   90.00
_cell.angle_beta   90.00
_cell.angle_gamma   90.00
#
_symmetry.space_group_name_H-M   'P 1'
#
loop_
_entity.id
_entity.type
_entity.pdbx_description
1 polymer ?
#
loop_
_entity_poly.entity_id
_entity_poly.type
_entity_poly.pdbx_seq_one_letter_code
_entity_poly.pdbx_strand_id
1 'polypeptide(L)'
;MNQGRLFVWTTLAMLVLSLALVPPGSAREGEEDPGPVFHEMNPGSFLVFPLFDVRPGYATQIRITNLNRSASARVQFNFVCPGTREDNYCDALDRHESLTPYETFVLNVADYNPPCEEGYVVAFVENAHQEAIAFDYLIGSYHIAFEGSREAAPAIAIQSLKEEGEVLGADGELQFGTVAGPDPDYKAMPSHLYTDFQAVQNGAGSDLILLTLDTIAGGHNPVASVDIKFWNEREDPFSTSWQFVCWTRVPSFRAH
;
A
#
# COMPACT_ATOMS: atom_id res chain seq x y z
N MET A 1 30.75 25.61 19.65
CA MET A 1 31.12 24.26 19.16
C MET A 1 30.14 23.29 19.78
N ASN A 2 29.06 22.99 19.07
CA ASN A 2 27.97 22.14 19.56
C ASN A 2 27.99 20.85 18.72
N GLN A 3 28.19 19.71 19.39
CA GLN A 3 28.17 18.41 18.74
C GLN A 3 26.72 17.95 18.51
N GLY A 4 26.49 17.40 17.33
CA GLY A 4 25.19 16.97 16.85
C GLY A 4 24.69 15.67 17.46
N ARG A 5 23.37 15.52 17.39
CA ARG A 5 22.66 14.25 17.47
C ARG A 5 21.59 14.26 16.37
N LEU A 6 21.85 13.53 15.30
CA LEU A 6 20.84 13.09 14.35
C LEU A 6 20.34 11.73 14.85
N PHE A 7 19.11 11.70 15.35
CA PHE A 7 18.34 10.47 15.49
C PHE A 7 17.21 10.60 14.47
N VAL A 8 17.32 9.86 13.37
CA VAL A 8 16.25 9.71 12.37
C VAL A 8 15.67 8.33 12.61
N TRP A 9 14.40 8.28 13.03
CA TRP A 9 13.59 7.08 13.04
C TRP A 9 12.79 7.07 11.73
N THR A 10 13.21 6.29 10.75
CA THR A 10 12.40 5.98 9.57
C THR A 10 11.48 4.82 9.93
N THR A 11 10.19 5.10 10.11
CA THR A 11 9.15 4.08 10.24
C THR A 11 8.82 3.51 8.87
N LEU A 12 9.15 2.24 8.67
CA LEU A 12 8.87 1.48 7.46
C LEU A 12 7.40 1.01 7.49
N ALA A 13 6.56 1.48 6.58
CA ALA A 13 5.25 0.87 6.33
C ALA A 13 5.45 -0.34 5.40
N MET A 14 4.90 -1.49 5.79
CA MET A 14 5.13 -2.75 5.09
C MET A 14 3.79 -3.44 4.88
N LEU A 15 3.46 -3.74 3.62
CA LEU A 15 2.12 -4.15 3.23
C LEU A 15 2.19 -5.47 2.47
N VAL A 16 1.73 -6.53 3.12
CA VAL A 16 1.61 -7.88 2.56
C VAL A 16 0.12 -8.18 2.43
N LEU A 17 -0.35 -8.45 1.21
CA LEU A 17 -1.71 -8.91 1.00
C LEU A 17 -1.76 -10.44 1.13
N SER A 18 -2.41 -10.94 2.19
CA SER A 18 -2.82 -12.33 2.30
C SER A 18 -4.34 -12.39 2.44
N LEU A 19 -5.03 -13.02 1.49
CA LEU A 19 -6.47 -13.29 1.59
C LEU A 19 -6.73 -14.38 2.64
N ALA A 20 -6.86 -13.97 3.91
CA ALA A 20 -7.42 -14.77 4.98
C ALA A 20 -8.39 -13.90 5.79
N LEU A 21 -9.67 -14.32 5.87
CA LEU A 21 -10.64 -13.70 6.77
C LEU A 21 -10.22 -13.97 8.22
N VAL A 22 -9.60 -12.99 8.87
CA VAL A 22 -9.33 -13.04 10.31
C VAL A 22 -10.56 -12.50 11.05
N PRO A 23 -11.20 -13.27 11.95
CA PRO A 23 -12.25 -12.73 12.82
C PRO A 23 -11.64 -11.71 13.80
N PRO A 24 -12.39 -10.69 14.25
CA PRO A 24 -11.85 -9.65 15.13
C PRO A 24 -11.33 -10.26 16.43
N GLY A 25 -10.01 -10.31 16.58
CA GLY A 25 -9.34 -10.71 17.82
C GLY A 25 -9.44 -9.60 18.86
N SER A 26 -9.97 -9.93 20.03
CA SER A 26 -9.98 -9.04 21.19
C SER A 26 -8.54 -8.71 21.62
N ALA A 27 -8.25 -7.42 21.80
CA ALA A 27 -6.99 -6.90 22.32
C ALA A 27 -6.54 -7.65 23.59
N ARG A 28 -5.25 -7.99 23.66
CA ARG A 28 -4.58 -8.48 24.86
C ARG A 28 -4.25 -7.28 25.77
N GLU A 29 -4.44 -7.45 27.08
CA GLU A 29 -4.08 -6.46 28.10
C GLU A 29 -2.59 -6.10 28.01
N GLY A 30 -2.28 -4.82 27.82
CA GLY A 30 -0.92 -4.27 27.92
C GLY A 30 -0.44 -3.43 26.73
N GLU A 31 -1.16 -3.40 25.61
CA GLU A 31 -0.84 -2.51 24.49
C GLU A 31 -1.29 -1.08 24.82
N GLU A 32 -0.37 -0.12 24.73
CA GLU A 32 -0.65 1.32 24.77
C GLU A 32 -1.72 1.64 23.72
N ASP A 33 -2.69 2.52 24.04
CA ASP A 33 -3.84 2.86 23.19
C ASP A 33 -3.40 2.97 21.71
N PRO A 34 -3.84 2.07 20.80
CA PRO A 34 -3.21 1.89 19.49
C PRO A 34 -3.42 3.08 18.52
N GLY A 35 -3.83 4.23 19.04
CA GLY A 35 -4.29 5.36 18.26
C GLY A 35 -5.51 4.99 17.42
N PRO A 36 -5.94 5.88 16.52
CA PRO A 36 -6.99 5.55 15.56
C PRO A 36 -6.51 4.44 14.63
N VAL A 37 -6.95 3.21 14.90
CA VAL A 37 -6.62 2.02 14.12
C VAL A 37 -7.20 2.14 12.71
N PHE A 38 -6.40 1.75 11.71
CA PHE A 38 -6.82 1.54 10.34
C PHE A 38 -7.98 0.53 10.26
N HIS A 39 -8.99 0.81 9.45
CA HIS A 39 -10.10 -0.12 9.21
C HIS A 39 -10.15 -0.49 7.73
N GLU A 40 -9.77 -1.73 7.39
CA GLU A 40 -9.64 -2.17 5.99
C GLU A 40 -10.96 -2.16 5.21
N MET A 41 -12.10 -2.17 5.90
CA MET A 41 -13.43 -2.15 5.28
C MET A 41 -14.06 -0.75 5.22
N ASN A 42 -13.40 0.28 5.76
CA ASN A 42 -13.90 1.64 5.68
C ASN A 42 -13.36 2.31 4.42
N PRO A 43 -14.13 3.22 3.80
CA PRO A 43 -13.60 4.09 2.77
C PRO A 43 -12.41 4.88 3.31
N GLY A 44 -11.49 5.22 2.44
CA GLY A 44 -10.28 5.95 2.78
C GLY A 44 -10.01 7.07 1.80
N SER A 45 -9.10 7.94 2.19
CA SER A 45 -8.61 9.06 1.39
C SER A 45 -7.34 8.71 0.60
N PHE A 46 -6.69 7.61 0.95
CA PHE A 46 -5.52 7.08 0.26
C PHE A 46 -5.70 5.59 0.00
N LEU A 47 -5.67 5.18 -1.26
CA LEU A 47 -5.80 3.79 -1.68
C LEU A 47 -4.46 3.23 -2.10
N VAL A 48 -4.12 2.02 -1.63
CA VAL A 48 -2.96 1.26 -2.09
C VAL A 48 -3.44 0.04 -2.87
N PHE A 49 -2.92 -0.12 -4.08
CA PHE A 49 -3.05 -1.30 -4.92
C PHE A 49 -1.68 -1.99 -4.95
N PRO A 50 -1.44 -3.01 -4.10
CA PRO A 50 -0.10 -3.52 -3.84
C PRO A 50 0.61 -4.12 -5.05
N LEU A 51 -0.16 -4.50 -6.08
CA LEU A 51 0.37 -5.13 -7.27
C LEU A 51 -0.41 -4.67 -8.51
N PHE A 52 0.34 -4.25 -9.52
CA PHE A 52 -0.07 -4.38 -10.91
C PHE A 52 0.94 -5.24 -11.68
N ASP A 53 0.44 -5.93 -12.70
CA ASP A 53 1.20 -6.74 -13.63
C ASP A 53 0.65 -6.54 -15.05
N VAL A 54 1.50 -6.08 -15.95
CA VAL A 54 1.23 -5.86 -17.37
C VAL A 54 2.24 -6.59 -18.26
N ARG A 55 2.96 -7.58 -17.72
CA ARG A 55 3.84 -8.47 -18.51
C ARG A 55 3.03 -9.17 -19.61
N PRO A 56 3.67 -9.61 -20.71
CA PRO A 56 2.98 -10.36 -21.75
C PRO A 56 2.17 -11.54 -21.19
N GLY A 57 0.86 -11.55 -21.43
CA GLY A 57 -0.06 -12.58 -20.91
C GLY A 57 -0.77 -12.22 -19.59
N TYR A 58 -0.36 -11.13 -18.93
CA TYR A 58 -0.97 -10.57 -17.73
C TYR A 58 -1.79 -9.32 -18.08
N ALA A 59 -2.87 -9.10 -17.33
CA ALA A 59 -3.66 -7.89 -17.44
C ALA A 59 -4.15 -7.48 -16.05
N THR A 60 -3.88 -6.22 -15.67
CA THR A 60 -4.37 -5.63 -14.43
C THR A 60 -5.44 -4.59 -14.70
N GLN A 61 -6.56 -4.71 -14.00
CA GLN A 61 -7.65 -3.73 -13.97
C GLN A 61 -7.82 -3.19 -12.55
N ILE A 62 -7.86 -1.87 -12.41
CA ILE A 62 -8.12 -1.18 -11.15
C ILE A 62 -9.50 -0.55 -11.21
N ARG A 63 -10.24 -0.65 -10.10
CA ARG A 63 -11.56 -0.06 -9.91
C ARG A 63 -11.54 0.84 -8.69
N ILE A 64 -12.02 2.07 -8.82
CA ILE A 64 -12.21 3.01 -7.71
C ILE A 64 -13.64 3.54 -7.74
N THR A 65 -14.31 3.53 -6.60
CA THR A 65 -15.64 4.12 -6.45
C THR A 65 -15.59 5.29 -5.48
N ASN A 66 -16.16 6.42 -5.90
CA ASN A 66 -16.43 7.56 -5.04
C ASN A 66 -17.79 7.37 -4.36
N LEU A 67 -17.82 7.24 -3.04
CA LEU A 67 -19.05 7.07 -2.27
C LEU A 67 -19.69 8.41 -1.82
N ASN A 68 -19.03 9.54 -2.10
CA ASN A 68 -19.57 10.85 -1.78
C ASN A 68 -20.81 11.13 -2.65
N ARG A 69 -21.84 11.71 -2.04
CA ARG A 69 -23.15 11.91 -2.67
C ARG A 69 -23.24 13.15 -3.55
N SER A 70 -22.33 14.09 -3.35
CA SER A 70 -22.42 15.43 -3.92
C SER A 70 -21.09 15.97 -4.43
N ALA A 71 -19.97 15.54 -3.86
CA ALA A 71 -18.65 15.98 -4.28
C ALA A 71 -18.07 15.06 -5.36
N SER A 72 -17.60 15.67 -6.44
CA SER A 72 -16.69 15.00 -7.37
C SER A 72 -15.30 14.91 -6.76
N ALA A 73 -14.57 13.85 -7.09
CA ALA A 73 -13.19 13.63 -6.66
C ALA A 73 -12.27 13.68 -7.88
N ARG A 74 -11.23 14.50 -7.84
CA ARG A 74 -10.13 14.42 -8.79
C ARG A 74 -9.08 13.50 -8.19
N VAL A 75 -8.99 12.28 -8.71
CA VAL A 75 -8.12 11.22 -8.18
C VAL A 75 -6.81 11.23 -8.96
N GLN A 76 -5.71 11.41 -8.25
CA GLN A 76 -4.37 11.17 -8.77
C GLN A 76 -3.99 9.70 -8.53
N PHE A 77 -3.51 9.04 -9.56
CA PHE A 77 -2.91 7.71 -9.54
C PHE A 77 -1.42 7.85 -9.75
N ASN A 78 -0.62 7.29 -8.83
CA ASN A 78 0.83 7.19 -9.01
C ASN A 78 1.20 5.71 -9.19
N PHE A 79 1.65 5.36 -10.39
CA PHE A 79 2.26 4.08 -10.70
C PHE A 79 3.72 4.13 -10.28
N VAL A 80 4.15 3.22 -9.41
CA VAL A 80 5.50 3.21 -8.86
C VAL A 80 6.19 1.90 -9.21
N CYS A 81 7.39 2.03 -9.78
CA CYS A 81 8.20 0.91 -10.21
C CYS A 81 9.16 0.42 -9.10
N PRO A 82 9.57 -0.86 -9.15
CA PRO A 82 10.63 -1.37 -8.30
C PRO A 82 11.95 -0.65 -8.55
N GLY A 83 12.69 -0.40 -7.47
CA GLY A 83 14.11 -0.10 -7.52
C GLY A 83 14.95 -1.32 -7.17
N THR A 84 16.26 -1.19 -7.31
CA THR A 84 17.25 -2.19 -6.87
C THR A 84 18.22 -1.57 -5.87
N ARG A 85 19.09 -2.37 -5.26
CA ARG A 85 20.10 -1.84 -4.32
C ARG A 85 21.22 -1.12 -5.06
N GLU A 86 21.51 -1.55 -6.28
CA GLU A 86 22.53 -1.00 -7.16
C GLU A 86 22.04 0.27 -7.85
N ASP A 87 20.76 0.29 -8.23
CA ASP A 87 20.03 1.45 -8.74
C ASP A 87 18.74 1.62 -7.96
N ASN A 88 18.81 2.47 -6.94
CA ASN A 88 17.69 2.74 -6.03
C ASN A 88 16.72 3.80 -6.58
N TYR A 89 16.82 4.12 -7.87
CA TYR A 89 15.85 4.97 -8.54
C TYR A 89 14.54 4.22 -8.77
N CYS A 90 13.42 4.82 -8.37
CA CYS A 90 12.09 4.26 -8.61
C CYS A 90 11.36 5.16 -9.59
N ASP A 91 11.28 4.68 -10.83
CA ASP A 91 10.51 5.37 -11.86
C ASP A 91 9.04 5.42 -11.46
N ALA A 92 8.35 6.49 -11.87
CA ALA A 92 6.97 6.70 -11.51
C ALA A 92 6.23 7.46 -12.60
N LEU A 93 4.93 7.23 -12.66
CA LEU A 93 4.02 7.92 -13.56
C LEU A 93 2.79 8.37 -12.79
N ASP A 94 2.51 9.67 -12.81
CA ASP A 94 1.25 10.22 -12.32
C ASP A 94 0.20 10.30 -13.44
N ARG A 95 -1.06 10.06 -13.06
CA ARG A 95 -2.24 10.15 -13.91
C ARG A 95 -3.39 10.71 -13.09
N HIS A 96 -4.28 11.46 -13.74
CA HIS A 96 -5.36 12.16 -13.03
C HIS A 96 -6.69 11.84 -13.70
N GLU A 97 -7.68 11.44 -12.91
CA GLU A 97 -9.02 11.16 -13.38
C GLU A 97 -10.05 11.86 -12.51
N SER A 98 -11.17 12.23 -13.09
CA SER A 98 -12.28 12.85 -12.34
C SER A 98 -13.41 11.86 -12.18
N LEU A 99 -13.77 11.59 -10.93
CA LEU A 99 -14.91 10.76 -10.54
C LEU A 99 -16.05 11.67 -10.09
N THR A 100 -17.18 11.58 -10.76
CA THR A 100 -18.42 12.22 -10.31
C THR A 100 -18.97 11.53 -9.06
N PRO A 101 -19.93 12.15 -8.34
CA PRO A 101 -20.54 11.53 -7.17
C PRO A 101 -21.13 10.15 -7.50
N TYR A 102 -20.89 9.15 -6.64
CA TYR A 102 -21.30 7.75 -6.84
C TYR A 102 -20.74 7.04 -8.08
N GLU A 103 -19.78 7.64 -8.77
CA GLU A 103 -19.17 7.00 -9.91
C GLU A 103 -18.20 5.91 -9.49
N THR A 104 -18.25 4.80 -10.24
CA THR A 104 -17.14 3.86 -10.27
C THR A 104 -16.35 4.05 -11.56
N PHE A 105 -15.09 4.44 -11.40
CA PHE A 105 -14.11 4.44 -12.47
C PHE A 105 -13.39 3.10 -12.55
N VAL A 106 -13.12 2.64 -13.78
CA VAL A 106 -12.38 1.40 -14.06
C VAL A 106 -11.32 1.72 -15.08
N LEU A 107 -10.08 1.34 -14.77
CA LEU A 107 -8.94 1.51 -15.66
C LEU A 107 -8.22 0.19 -15.90
N ASN A 108 -7.75 -0.02 -17.13
CA ASN A 108 -6.78 -1.08 -17.41
C ASN A 108 -5.39 -0.45 -17.30
N VAL A 109 -4.52 -1.03 -16.47
CA VAL A 109 -3.21 -0.44 -16.15
C VAL A 109 -2.35 -0.27 -17.41
N ALA A 110 -2.41 -1.24 -18.33
CA ALA A 110 -1.66 -1.21 -19.57
C ALA A 110 -1.99 0.01 -20.46
N ASP A 111 -3.22 0.51 -20.43
CA ASP A 111 -3.65 1.65 -21.26
C ASP A 111 -2.95 2.96 -20.85
N TYR A 112 -2.40 3.02 -19.63
CA TYR A 112 -1.69 4.17 -19.10
C TYR A 112 -0.18 4.15 -19.37
N ASN A 113 0.34 3.05 -19.92
CA ASN A 113 1.76 2.82 -20.22
C ASN A 113 2.68 3.11 -19.02
N PRO A 114 2.57 2.35 -17.91
CA PRO A 114 3.47 2.50 -16.77
C PRO A 114 4.94 2.26 -17.20
N PRO A 115 5.92 2.86 -16.49
CA PRO A 115 7.34 2.75 -16.88
C PRO A 115 7.94 1.34 -16.66
N CYS A 116 7.21 0.45 -16.01
CA CYS A 116 7.61 -0.92 -15.69
C CYS A 116 6.44 -1.88 -15.90
N GLU A 117 6.77 -3.18 -16.00
CA GLU A 117 5.76 -4.22 -16.20
C GLU A 117 5.08 -4.66 -14.89
N GLU A 118 5.73 -4.43 -13.75
CA GLU A 118 5.22 -4.78 -12.42
C GLU A 118 5.58 -3.68 -11.41
N GLY A 119 4.72 -3.49 -10.42
CA GLY A 119 4.89 -2.49 -9.37
C GLY A 119 3.64 -2.35 -8.52
N TYR A 120 3.45 -1.19 -7.90
CA TYR A 120 2.23 -0.86 -7.16
C TYR A 120 1.64 0.47 -7.63
N VAL A 121 0.37 0.69 -7.31
CA VAL A 121 -0.32 1.96 -7.56
C VAL A 121 -0.83 2.52 -6.25
N VAL A 122 -0.66 3.81 -6.04
CA VAL A 122 -1.37 4.54 -5.00
C VAL A 122 -2.34 5.54 -5.63
N ALA A 123 -3.47 5.78 -4.98
CA ALA A 123 -4.44 6.75 -5.45
C ALA A 123 -5.00 7.60 -4.30
N PHE A 124 -5.07 8.91 -4.49
CA PHE A 124 -5.61 9.86 -3.52
C PHE A 124 -6.29 11.03 -4.24
N VAL A 125 -7.10 11.80 -3.52
CA VAL A 125 -7.81 12.95 -4.09
C VAL A 125 -6.96 14.20 -3.98
N GLU A 126 -6.97 15.02 -5.03
CA GLU A 126 -6.34 16.33 -5.08
C GLU A 126 -7.37 17.46 -5.29
N ASN A 127 -7.01 18.66 -4.85
CA ASN A 127 -7.78 19.88 -5.11
C ASN A 127 -7.41 20.50 -6.48
N ALA A 128 -7.98 21.68 -6.76
CA ALA A 128 -7.72 22.40 -8.02
C ALA A 128 -6.26 22.91 -8.17
N HIS A 129 -5.49 22.94 -7.09
CA HIS A 129 -4.07 23.31 -7.06
C HIS A 129 -3.14 22.09 -7.08
N GLN A 130 -3.67 20.88 -7.30
CA GLN A 130 -2.91 19.62 -7.29
C GLN A 130 -2.31 19.27 -5.92
N GLU A 131 -2.96 19.75 -4.85
CA GLU A 131 -2.59 19.39 -3.48
C GLU A 131 -3.49 18.26 -3.02
N ALA A 132 -2.91 17.23 -2.38
CA ALA A 132 -3.66 16.15 -1.79
C ALA A 132 -4.64 16.69 -0.73
N ILE A 133 -5.84 16.11 -0.65
CA ILE A 133 -6.85 16.48 0.34
C ILE A 133 -7.42 15.27 1.06
N ALA A 134 -7.90 15.50 2.28
CA ALA A 134 -8.67 14.51 3.03
C ALA A 134 -10.01 14.23 2.36
N PHE A 135 -10.21 12.99 1.93
CA PHE A 135 -11.42 12.55 1.23
C PHE A 135 -11.74 11.07 1.51
N ASP A 136 -12.20 10.76 2.72
CA ASP A 136 -12.51 9.39 3.19
C ASP A 136 -13.82 8.82 2.59
N TYR A 137 -13.90 8.84 1.25
CA TYR A 137 -15.04 8.34 0.47
C TYR A 137 -14.62 7.39 -0.66
N LEU A 138 -13.33 7.09 -0.81
CA LEU A 138 -12.87 6.16 -1.84
C LEU A 138 -12.87 4.74 -1.33
N ILE A 139 -13.38 3.83 -2.16
CA ILE A 139 -13.13 2.40 -2.06
C ILE A 139 -12.53 1.90 -3.37
N GLY A 140 -11.69 0.87 -3.32
CA GLY A 140 -11.08 0.33 -4.52
C GLY A 140 -10.94 -1.18 -4.50
N SER A 141 -10.74 -1.74 -5.68
CA SER A 141 -10.35 -3.14 -5.88
C SER A 141 -9.48 -3.25 -7.13
N TYR A 142 -8.71 -4.32 -7.22
CA TYR A 142 -7.95 -4.65 -8.41
C TYR A 142 -8.16 -6.10 -8.81
N HIS A 143 -8.02 -6.34 -10.10
CA HIS A 143 -8.18 -7.64 -10.73
C HIS A 143 -6.98 -7.91 -11.60
N ILE A 144 -6.31 -9.04 -11.40
CA ILE A 144 -5.18 -9.48 -12.22
C ILE A 144 -5.61 -10.76 -12.92
N ALA A 145 -5.54 -10.77 -14.24
CA ALA A 145 -5.82 -11.93 -15.06
C ALA A 145 -4.55 -12.42 -15.74
N PHE A 146 -4.30 -13.72 -15.70
CA PHE A 146 -3.26 -14.38 -16.50
C PHE A 146 -3.77 -15.75 -16.94
N GLU A 147 -3.43 -16.20 -18.14
CA GLU A 147 -3.75 -17.52 -18.75
C GLU A 147 -4.56 -18.53 -17.89
N GLY A 148 -5.87 -18.31 -17.76
CA GLY A 148 -6.81 -19.22 -17.06
C GLY A 148 -6.98 -19.01 -15.56
N SER A 149 -6.20 -18.12 -14.94
CA SER A 149 -6.33 -17.66 -13.56
C SER A 149 -6.80 -16.20 -13.49
N ARG A 150 -7.54 -15.89 -12.43
CA ARG A 150 -7.97 -14.53 -12.11
C ARG A 150 -7.88 -14.33 -10.62
N GLU A 151 -7.16 -13.31 -10.22
CA GLU A 151 -7.06 -12.86 -8.84
C GLU A 151 -7.80 -11.54 -8.70
N ALA A 152 -8.45 -11.36 -7.55
CA ALA A 152 -9.19 -10.15 -7.22
C ALA A 152 -9.00 -9.85 -5.74
N ALA A 153 -8.68 -8.60 -5.43
CA ALA A 153 -8.51 -8.16 -4.05
C ALA A 153 -9.01 -6.72 -3.86
N PRO A 154 -9.47 -6.36 -2.65
CA PRO A 154 -9.73 -4.97 -2.30
C PRO A 154 -8.42 -4.19 -2.28
N ALA A 155 -8.52 -2.89 -2.55
CA ALA A 155 -7.44 -1.96 -2.24
C ALA A 155 -7.35 -1.77 -0.73
N ILE A 156 -6.16 -1.43 -0.22
CA ILE A 156 -6.01 -0.97 1.16
C ILE A 156 -6.45 0.49 1.19
N ALA A 157 -7.52 0.79 1.93
CA ALA A 157 -8.07 2.12 2.05
C ALA A 157 -7.67 2.77 3.39
N ILE A 158 -6.70 3.68 3.35
CA ILE A 158 -6.17 4.37 4.53
C ILE A 158 -6.97 5.65 4.75
N GLN A 159 -7.54 5.80 5.95
CA GLN A 159 -8.31 6.98 6.34
C GLN A 159 -7.41 8.16 6.69
N SER A 160 -7.88 9.37 6.39
CA SER A 160 -7.25 10.60 6.87
C SER A 160 -7.55 10.82 8.36
N LEU A 161 -6.69 11.60 9.01
CA LEU A 161 -6.90 12.12 10.36
C LEU A 161 -7.41 13.57 10.36
N LYS A 162 -7.52 14.18 9.17
CA LYS A 162 -7.95 15.56 8.98
C LYS A 162 -9.44 15.64 8.63
N GLU A 163 -9.98 16.84 8.71
CA GLU A 163 -11.36 17.10 8.29
C GLU A 163 -11.50 17.04 6.76
N GLU A 164 -12.68 16.65 6.26
CA GLU A 164 -12.94 16.53 4.82
C GLU A 164 -12.57 17.83 4.07
N GLY A 165 -11.78 17.69 3.00
CA GLY A 165 -11.34 18.77 2.13
C GLY A 165 -10.13 19.56 2.65
N GLU A 166 -9.61 19.25 3.83
CA GLU A 166 -8.36 19.82 4.32
C GLU A 166 -7.18 19.38 3.44
N VAL A 167 -6.23 20.30 3.20
CA VAL A 167 -5.01 20.02 2.45
C VAL A 167 -4.07 19.17 3.29
N LEU A 168 -3.56 18.10 2.68
CA LEU A 168 -2.63 17.15 3.28
C LEU A 168 -1.20 17.42 2.81
N GLY A 169 -0.22 16.95 3.57
CA GLY A 169 1.19 17.07 3.23
C GLY A 169 1.67 18.52 3.22
N ALA A 170 1.41 19.25 4.31
CA ALA A 170 1.76 20.66 4.46
C ALA A 170 3.26 20.99 4.21
N ASP A 171 4.14 20.00 4.34
CA ASP A 171 5.58 20.11 4.06
C ASP A 171 6.00 19.49 2.71
N GLY A 172 5.03 19.15 1.85
CA GLY A 172 5.25 18.48 0.56
C GLY A 172 5.37 16.95 0.65
N GLU A 173 5.22 16.37 1.85
CA GLU A 173 5.26 14.93 2.09
C GLU A 173 3.99 14.47 2.81
N LEU A 174 3.37 13.40 2.33
CA LEU A 174 2.22 12.78 2.98
C LEU A 174 2.67 11.94 4.18
N GLN A 175 2.09 12.21 5.35
CA GLN A 175 2.53 11.60 6.60
C GLN A 175 1.56 10.50 7.07
N PHE A 176 2.10 9.29 7.25
CA PHE A 176 1.39 8.14 7.84
C PHE A 176 1.92 7.93 9.26
N GLY A 177 1.08 8.07 10.28
CA GLY A 177 1.59 8.17 11.65
C GLY A 177 0.76 7.45 12.71
N THR A 178 1.47 6.84 13.67
CA THR A 178 1.00 6.70 15.04
C THR A 178 1.19 8.06 15.73
N VAL A 179 0.41 8.37 16.75
CA VAL A 179 0.24 9.71 17.37
C VAL A 179 1.52 10.31 18.01
N ALA A 180 2.71 9.76 17.73
CA ALA A 180 4.01 10.12 18.31
C ALA A 180 4.91 11.00 17.41
N GLY A 181 4.39 11.54 16.30
CA GLY A 181 5.07 12.49 15.40
C GLY A 181 4.24 13.77 15.14
N PRO A 182 4.73 14.73 14.32
CA PRO A 182 3.94 15.89 13.90
C PRO A 182 2.59 15.44 13.31
N ASP A 183 1.59 16.30 13.46
CA ASP A 183 0.18 16.12 13.14
C ASP A 183 -0.09 15.35 11.82
N PRO A 184 -0.22 14.00 11.87
CA PRO A 184 -0.14 13.16 10.68
C PRO A 184 -1.37 13.31 9.78
N ASP A 185 -1.18 13.10 8.47
CA ASP A 185 -2.25 13.19 7.47
C ASP A 185 -3.18 11.97 7.50
N TYR A 186 -2.59 10.79 7.70
CA TYR A 186 -3.26 9.50 7.61
C TYR A 186 -3.05 8.65 8.86
N LYS A 187 -4.02 7.75 9.11
CA LYS A 187 -3.92 6.73 10.15
C LYS A 187 -2.69 5.84 9.96
N ALA A 188 -2.11 5.41 11.08
CA ALA A 188 -1.04 4.42 11.07
C ALA A 188 -1.48 3.11 10.41
N MET A 189 -0.61 2.56 9.57
CA MET A 189 -0.69 1.16 9.18
C MET A 189 -0.19 0.27 10.33
N PRO A 190 -0.71 -0.97 10.47
CA PRO A 190 -0.21 -1.91 11.46
C PRO A 190 1.29 -2.16 11.30
N SER A 191 2.03 -2.20 12.41
CA SER A 191 3.47 -2.51 12.41
C SER A 191 3.76 -4.01 12.25
N HIS A 192 2.75 -4.86 12.45
CA HIS A 192 2.84 -6.30 12.35
C HIS A 192 1.63 -6.84 11.59
N LEU A 193 1.89 -7.74 10.64
CA LEU A 193 0.85 -8.55 10.01
C LEU A 193 0.98 -9.98 10.51
N TYR A 194 -0.14 -10.53 10.97
CA TYR A 194 -0.27 -11.95 11.30
C TYR A 194 -1.13 -12.60 10.22
N THR A 195 -0.58 -13.59 9.53
CA THR A 195 -1.29 -14.34 8.51
C THR A 195 -1.01 -15.83 8.65
N ASP A 196 -2.03 -16.63 8.35
CA ASP A 196 -1.94 -18.08 8.28
C ASP A 196 -2.20 -18.50 6.82
N PHE A 197 -1.40 -19.43 6.32
CA PHE A 197 -1.60 -20.00 5.01
C PHE A 197 -1.39 -21.51 5.06
N GLN A 198 -2.27 -22.23 4.37
CA GLN A 198 -2.12 -23.66 4.14
C GLN A 198 -1.97 -23.91 2.65
N ALA A 199 -0.88 -24.55 2.24
CA ALA A 199 -0.74 -25.02 0.87
C ALA A 199 -1.77 -26.13 0.60
N VAL A 200 -2.81 -25.82 -0.17
CA VAL A 200 -3.89 -26.78 -0.48
C VAL A 200 -3.51 -27.71 -1.64
N GLN A 201 -2.52 -27.35 -2.45
CA GLN A 201 -2.06 -28.12 -3.60
C GLN A 201 -0.54 -28.23 -3.63
N ASN A 202 -0.05 -29.42 -3.96
CA ASN A 202 1.38 -29.67 -4.10
C ASN A 202 1.95 -28.83 -5.26
N GLY A 203 2.94 -27.99 -4.98
CA GLY A 203 3.53 -27.04 -5.93
C GLY A 203 2.89 -25.65 -5.96
N ALA A 204 1.80 -25.40 -5.22
CA ALA A 204 1.30 -24.05 -4.99
C ALA A 204 2.17 -23.34 -3.94
N GLY A 205 2.46 -22.06 -4.19
CA GLY A 205 3.18 -21.17 -3.28
C GLY A 205 2.46 -19.84 -3.17
N SER A 206 2.68 -19.15 -2.07
CA SER A 206 2.24 -17.77 -1.89
C SER A 206 3.36 -16.81 -2.27
N ASP A 207 3.03 -15.59 -2.66
CA ASP A 207 4.01 -14.53 -2.82
C ASP A 207 3.77 -13.46 -1.77
N LEU A 208 4.86 -12.97 -1.19
CA LEU A 208 4.85 -11.81 -0.32
C LEU A 208 5.08 -10.57 -1.18
N ILE A 209 4.14 -9.63 -1.15
CA ILE A 209 4.36 -8.30 -1.72
C ILE A 209 4.95 -7.42 -0.63
N LEU A 210 6.03 -6.72 -0.93
CA LEU A 210 6.65 -5.75 -0.05
C LEU A 210 6.72 -4.42 -0.77
N LEU A 211 6.25 -3.36 -0.13
CA LEU A 211 6.24 -2.01 -0.69
C LEU A 211 6.47 -0.98 0.42
N THR A 212 6.92 0.21 0.02
CA THR A 212 7.04 1.39 0.88
C THR A 212 6.07 2.49 0.42
N LEU A 213 5.49 3.23 1.36
CA LEU A 213 4.54 4.32 1.06
C LEU A 213 5.20 5.71 1.09
N ASP A 214 6.40 5.82 1.67
CA ASP A 214 7.27 7.00 1.71
C ASP A 214 8.19 7.11 0.48
N THR A 215 7.77 6.53 -0.65
CA THR A 215 8.55 6.52 -1.89
C THR A 215 8.61 7.91 -2.52
N ILE A 216 9.82 8.38 -2.79
CA ILE A 216 10.10 9.51 -3.66
C ILE A 216 9.86 9.06 -5.10
N ALA A 217 8.65 9.31 -5.61
CA ALA A 217 8.26 9.00 -6.97
C ALA A 217 9.16 9.71 -7.98
N GLY A 218 9.74 8.96 -8.94
CA GLY A 218 10.68 9.51 -9.92
C GLY A 218 12.02 9.95 -9.30
N GLY A 219 12.45 9.30 -8.22
CA GLY A 219 13.64 9.65 -7.46
C GLY A 219 14.38 8.47 -6.85
N HIS A 220 15.51 8.77 -6.19
CA HIS A 220 16.29 7.79 -5.44
C HIS A 220 15.68 7.54 -4.07
N ASN A 221 15.49 6.26 -3.73
CA ASN A 221 14.81 5.84 -2.51
C ASN A 221 15.74 5.10 -1.55
N PRO A 222 15.52 5.18 -0.24
CA PRO A 222 16.28 4.39 0.72
C PRO A 222 15.98 2.89 0.58
N VAL A 223 16.93 2.06 1.03
CA VAL A 223 16.71 0.61 1.10
C VAL A 223 15.85 0.29 2.32
N ALA A 224 14.70 -0.32 2.07
CA ALA A 224 13.80 -0.87 3.06
C ALA A 224 14.28 -2.26 3.53
N SER A 225 14.01 -2.62 4.79
CA SER A 225 14.34 -3.93 5.34
C SER A 225 13.16 -4.49 6.14
N VAL A 226 12.75 -5.72 5.82
CA VAL A 226 11.76 -6.49 6.57
C VAL A 226 12.41 -7.66 7.26
N ASP A 227 12.01 -7.91 8.50
CA ASP A 227 12.20 -9.20 9.16
C ASP A 227 10.92 -10.02 9.04
N ILE A 228 11.02 -11.21 8.45
CA ILE A 228 9.89 -12.13 8.28
C ILE A 228 10.10 -13.31 9.22
N LYS A 229 9.09 -13.58 10.06
CA LYS A 229 9.07 -14.70 10.99
C LYS A 229 7.91 -15.63 10.65
N PHE A 230 8.19 -16.93 10.61
CA PHE A 230 7.22 -17.97 10.31
C PHE A 230 7.31 -19.05 11.38
N TRP A 231 6.20 -19.75 11.60
CA TRP A 231 6.14 -20.91 12.48
C TRP A 231 5.63 -22.09 11.68
N ASN A 232 6.24 -23.27 11.88
CA ASN A 232 5.68 -24.51 11.34
C ASN A 232 4.54 -25.01 12.24
N GLU A 233 3.92 -26.13 11.85
CA GLU A 233 2.87 -26.83 12.62
C GLU A 233 3.27 -27.27 14.05
N ARG A 234 4.57 -27.25 14.38
CA ARG A 234 5.10 -27.58 15.72
C ARG A 234 5.48 -26.34 16.52
N GLU A 235 5.15 -25.15 16.01
CA GLU A 235 5.54 -23.85 16.58
C GLU A 235 7.06 -23.64 16.63
N ASP A 236 7.82 -24.33 15.76
CA ASP A 236 9.25 -24.04 15.61
C ASP A 236 9.41 -22.75 14.77
N PRO A 237 10.09 -21.72 15.28
CA PRO A 237 10.25 -20.46 14.58
C PRO A 237 11.34 -20.54 13.50
N PHE A 238 11.05 -19.95 12.35
CA PHE A 238 11.98 -19.65 11.27
C PHE A 238 11.96 -18.15 11.04
N SER A 239 13.12 -17.56 10.74
CA SER A 239 13.21 -16.14 10.40
C SER A 239 14.14 -15.91 9.23
N THR A 240 13.77 -14.96 8.39
CA THR A 240 14.63 -14.43 7.33
C THR A 240 14.45 -12.91 7.28
N SER A 241 15.38 -12.22 6.61
CA SER A 241 15.22 -10.79 6.34
C SER A 241 15.32 -10.53 4.85
N TRP A 242 14.57 -9.54 4.38
CA TRP A 242 14.58 -9.13 2.98
C TRP A 242 14.81 -7.63 2.88
N GLN A 243 15.65 -7.24 1.92
CA GLN A 243 15.92 -5.84 1.61
C GLN A 243 15.41 -5.52 0.21
N PHE A 244 14.75 -4.38 0.07
CA PHE A 244 14.14 -3.97 -1.19
C PHE A 244 14.13 -2.45 -1.32
N VAL A 245 13.83 -1.95 -2.51
CA VAL A 245 13.66 -0.51 -2.78
C VAL A 245 12.33 -0.32 -3.48
N CYS A 246 11.45 0.50 -2.89
CA CYS A 246 10.10 0.84 -3.33
C CYS A 246 9.10 -0.32 -3.37
N TRP A 247 9.44 -1.40 -4.08
CA TRP A 247 8.56 -2.54 -4.28
C TRP A 247 9.36 -3.80 -4.60
N THR A 248 8.93 -4.95 -4.10
CA THR A 248 9.40 -6.26 -4.55
C THR A 248 8.34 -7.32 -4.30
N ARG A 249 8.44 -8.41 -5.06
CA ARG A 249 7.76 -9.68 -4.78
C ARG A 249 8.76 -10.68 -4.24
N VAL A 250 8.44 -11.33 -3.13
CA VAL A 250 9.27 -12.38 -2.52
C VAL A 250 8.48 -13.70 -2.58
N PRO A 251 8.94 -14.69 -3.35
CA PRO A 251 8.33 -16.01 -3.33
C PRO A 251 8.39 -16.59 -1.91
N SER A 252 7.26 -17.08 -1.40
CA SER A 252 7.28 -17.85 -0.15
C SER A 252 8.19 -19.06 -0.32
N PHE A 253 8.97 -19.36 0.72
CA PHE A 253 9.85 -20.52 0.73
C PHE A 253 9.01 -21.78 0.51
N ARG A 254 9.30 -22.54 -0.55
CA ARG A 254 8.78 -23.91 -0.69
C ARG A 254 9.26 -24.71 0.51
N ALA A 255 8.33 -25.16 1.33
CA ALA A 255 8.61 -26.24 2.27
C ALA A 255 9.06 -27.45 1.44
N HIS A 256 10.31 -27.86 1.62
CA HIS A 256 10.84 -29.12 1.11
C HIS A 256 10.56 -30.24 2.09
#